data_AF-A0A496QY57-F1
#
_entry.id   AF-A0A496QY57-F1
#
_cell.length_a   1.000
_cell.length_b   1.000
_cell.length_c   1.000
_cell.angle_alpha   90.00
_cell.angle_beta   90.00
_cell.angle_gamma   90.00
#
_symmetry.space_group_name_H-M   'P 1'
#
loop_
_entity.id
_entity.type
_entity.pdbx_description
1 polymer ?
#
loop_
_entity_poly.entity_id
_entity_poly.type
_entity_poly.pdbx_seq_one_letter_code
_entity_poly.pdbx_strand_id
1 'polypeptide(L)'
;MKKKLLLLLISMFVIGIGTASAMDTAKAPKMKMTTDIPKGILTPNHINSRIGELNMEDGVPTVKTSDLIYDNLDFQHGVISFLSGIQVASMEAMRKGLLTFGPANKTVVLFENLMDSKALWLTPNTTS
;
A
#
# COMPACT_ATOMS: atom_id res chain seq x y z
N MET A 1 33.06 -14.92 -64.84
CA MET A 1 31.70 -14.41 -64.54
C MET A 1 31.25 -14.66 -63.10
N LYS A 2 31.57 -15.81 -62.46
CA LYS A 2 31.14 -16.13 -61.09
C LYS A 2 31.68 -15.21 -59.98
N LYS A 3 32.93 -14.71 -60.08
CA LYS A 3 33.53 -13.80 -59.07
C LYS A 3 32.92 -12.39 -59.06
N LYS A 4 32.52 -11.87 -60.23
CA LYS A 4 31.84 -10.56 -60.33
C LYS A 4 30.40 -10.61 -59.80
N LEU A 5 29.71 -11.75 -59.99
CA LEU A 5 28.38 -11.99 -59.44
C LEU A 5 28.41 -12.13 -57.90
N LEU A 6 29.45 -12.77 -57.35
CA LEU A 6 29.66 -12.90 -55.91
C LEU A 6 29.95 -11.54 -55.24
N LEU A 7 30.77 -10.69 -55.87
CA LEU A 7 31.04 -9.33 -55.36
C LEU A 7 29.81 -8.41 -55.38
N LEU A 8 28.92 -8.59 -56.36
CA LEU A 8 27.68 -7.80 -56.48
C LEU A 8 26.61 -8.25 -55.46
N LEU A 9 26.58 -9.54 -55.10
CA LEU A 9 25.74 -10.07 -54.01
C LEU A 9 26.24 -9.63 -52.62
N ILE A 10 27.55 -9.51 -52.42
CA ILE A 10 28.12 -9.02 -51.15
C ILE A 10 27.87 -7.51 -50.98
N SER A 11 27.94 -6.70 -52.05
CA SER A 11 27.60 -5.28 -51.95
C SER A 11 26.10 -5.04 -51.70
N MET A 12 25.24 -5.94 -52.18
CA MET A 12 23.79 -5.86 -51.95
C MET A 12 23.39 -6.27 -50.52
N PHE A 13 24.20 -7.11 -49.84
CA PHE A 13 23.99 -7.49 -48.45
C PHE A 13 24.45 -6.40 -47.46
N VAL A 14 25.48 -5.62 -47.80
CA VAL A 14 25.97 -4.51 -46.95
C VAL A 14 25.02 -3.31 -46.94
N ILE A 15 24.20 -3.13 -47.97
CA ILE A 15 23.21 -2.04 -48.05
C ILE A 15 21.91 -2.40 -47.29
N GLY A 16 21.64 -3.68 -47.04
CA GLY A 16 20.41 -4.15 -46.36
C GLY A 16 20.42 -4.11 -44.83
N ILE A 17 21.57 -3.88 -44.20
CA ILE A 17 21.73 -3.92 -42.73
C ILE A 17 21.80 -2.51 -42.10
N GLY A 18 21.85 -1.45 -42.92
CA GLY A 18 22.20 -0.10 -42.48
C GLY A 18 21.08 0.80 -41.92
N THR A 19 19.81 0.40 -41.87
CA THR A 19 18.72 1.33 -41.49
C THR A 19 17.70 0.79 -40.50
N ALA A 20 18.07 -0.15 -39.63
CA ALA A 20 17.31 -0.45 -38.42
C ALA A 20 17.85 0.39 -37.25
N SER A 21 17.85 1.72 -37.40
CA SER A 21 17.95 2.60 -36.24
C SER A 21 16.66 2.43 -35.46
N ALA A 22 16.73 1.70 -34.34
CA ALA A 22 15.68 1.70 -33.34
C ALA A 22 15.40 3.16 -32.96
N MET A 23 14.28 3.70 -33.47
CA MET A 23 13.74 4.95 -32.98
C MET A 23 13.30 4.69 -31.55
N ASP A 24 14.12 5.16 -30.62
CA ASP A 24 13.80 5.24 -29.21
C ASP A 24 12.66 6.27 -29.07
N THR A 25 11.40 5.80 -29.12
CA THR A 25 10.18 6.63 -29.14
C THR A 25 9.92 7.38 -27.82
N ALA A 26 10.84 7.33 -26.86
CA ALA A 26 10.63 7.84 -25.51
C ALA A 26 11.15 9.27 -25.27
N LYS A 27 11.81 9.94 -26.23
CA LYS A 27 12.35 11.30 -25.99
C LYS A 27 12.00 12.31 -27.08
N ALA A 28 10.97 13.11 -26.82
CA ALA A 28 10.60 14.24 -27.67
C ALA A 28 11.78 15.24 -27.79
N PRO A 29 12.05 15.80 -28.99
CA PRO A 29 13.12 16.78 -29.18
C PRO A 29 12.85 18.05 -28.39
N LYS A 30 13.87 18.56 -27.67
CA LYS A 30 13.76 19.79 -26.86
C LYS A 30 13.64 21.00 -27.79
N MET A 31 12.53 21.75 -27.68
CA MET A 31 12.24 22.90 -28.56
C MET A 31 12.87 24.18 -28.00
N LYS A 32 13.12 25.17 -28.89
CA LYS A 32 13.79 26.44 -28.54
C LYS A 32 13.10 27.23 -27.40
N MET A 33 11.79 27.06 -27.24
CA MET A 33 10.99 27.75 -26.22
C MET A 33 10.61 26.87 -25.03
N THR A 34 11.27 25.72 -24.83
CA THR A 34 11.02 24.86 -23.67
C THR A 34 11.54 25.54 -22.40
N THR A 35 10.63 25.89 -21.49
CA THR A 35 10.95 26.36 -20.14
C THR A 35 11.10 25.18 -19.19
N ASP A 36 11.98 25.30 -18.20
CA ASP A 36 12.11 24.27 -17.17
C ASP A 36 10.90 24.31 -16.23
N ILE A 37 10.38 23.14 -15.87
CA ILE A 37 9.22 23.03 -15.00
C ILE A 37 9.66 23.34 -13.57
N PRO A 38 8.93 24.21 -12.82
CA PRO A 38 9.29 24.53 -11.44
C PRO A 38 9.38 23.29 -10.55
N LYS A 39 10.32 23.31 -9.60
CA LYS A 39 10.50 22.23 -8.63
C LYS A 39 9.20 22.03 -7.82
N GLY A 40 8.76 20.78 -7.67
CA GLY A 40 7.53 20.41 -6.94
C GLY A 40 6.26 20.38 -7.77
N ILE A 41 6.30 20.80 -9.05
CA ILE A 41 5.16 20.62 -9.98
C ILE A 41 5.15 19.20 -10.56
N LEU A 42 6.33 18.61 -10.77
CA LEU A 42 6.46 17.24 -11.23
C LEU A 42 6.37 16.27 -10.05
N THR A 43 5.60 15.21 -10.22
CA THR A 43 5.67 14.04 -9.35
C THR A 43 7.03 13.39 -9.56
N PRO A 44 7.88 13.30 -8.52
CA PRO A 44 9.18 12.67 -8.66
C PRO A 44 9.03 11.15 -8.84
N ASN A 45 9.87 10.57 -9.68
CA ASN A 45 9.90 9.12 -9.93
C ASN A 45 10.36 8.30 -8.71
N HIS A 46 10.97 8.95 -7.71
CA HIS A 46 11.42 8.32 -6.48
C HIS A 46 11.12 9.22 -5.29
N ILE A 47 10.48 8.65 -4.27
CA ILE A 47 10.15 9.30 -3.00
C ILE A 47 10.63 8.39 -1.87
N ASN A 48 11.54 8.89 -1.04
CA ASN A 48 11.91 8.20 0.19
C ASN A 48 10.93 8.58 1.31
N SER A 49 10.24 7.60 1.87
CA SER A 49 9.19 7.79 2.87
C SER A 49 9.37 6.87 4.07
N ARG A 50 8.61 7.10 5.15
CA ARG A 50 8.63 6.24 6.34
C ARG A 50 8.26 4.78 6.05
N ILE A 51 7.40 4.56 5.05
CA ILE A 51 6.96 3.21 4.67
C ILE A 51 7.92 2.54 3.69
N GLY A 52 8.97 3.25 3.25
CA GLY A 52 9.98 2.77 2.30
C GLY A 52 10.13 3.69 1.10
N GLU A 53 10.88 3.20 0.11
CA GLU A 53 11.10 3.85 -1.18
C GLU A 53 9.90 3.64 -2.11
N LEU A 54 9.30 4.73 -2.57
CA LEU A 54 8.19 4.73 -3.51
C LEU A 54 8.72 5.10 -4.89
N ASN A 55 8.53 4.20 -5.85
CA ASN A 55 9.02 4.34 -7.22
C ASN A 55 7.85 4.45 -8.19
N MET A 56 7.93 5.45 -9.07
CA MET A 56 6.91 5.82 -10.03
C MET A 56 7.52 5.96 -11.42
N GLU A 57 6.77 5.55 -12.44
CA GLU A 57 7.08 5.73 -13.85
C GLU A 57 6.01 6.64 -14.45
N ASP A 58 6.40 7.85 -14.87
CA ASP A 58 5.48 8.89 -15.38
C ASP A 58 4.27 9.17 -14.46
N GLY A 59 4.50 9.11 -13.15
CA GLY A 59 3.48 9.32 -12.12
C GLY A 59 2.64 8.09 -11.79
N VAL A 60 2.82 6.97 -12.49
CA VAL A 60 2.18 5.68 -12.17
C VAL A 60 3.07 4.91 -11.18
N PRO A 61 2.55 4.46 -10.03
CA PRO A 61 3.35 3.65 -9.11
C PRO A 61 3.71 2.30 -9.74
N THR A 62 4.95 1.86 -9.53
CA THR A 62 5.35 0.48 -9.82
C THR A 62 4.51 -0.50 -9.00
N VAL A 63 4.36 -1.76 -9.46
CA VAL A 63 3.59 -2.80 -8.74
C VAL A 63 4.03 -2.92 -7.28
N LYS A 64 5.35 -2.99 -7.04
CA LYS A 64 5.93 -3.04 -5.70
C LYS A 64 5.54 -1.84 -4.82
N THR A 65 5.47 -0.64 -5.41
CA THR A 65 5.09 0.57 -4.69
C THR A 65 3.60 0.58 -4.39
N SER A 66 2.77 0.12 -5.33
CA SER A 66 1.33 -0.05 -5.12
C SER A 66 1.04 -1.02 -3.97
N ASP A 67 1.68 -2.18 -3.97
CA ASP A 67 1.53 -3.20 -2.92
C ASP A 67 1.92 -2.62 -1.55
N LEU A 68 3.06 -1.94 -1.47
CA LEU A 68 3.53 -1.31 -0.25
C LEU A 68 2.57 -0.23 0.29
N ILE A 69 1.94 0.54 -0.60
CA ILE A 69 0.96 1.56 -0.23
C ILE A 69 -0.31 0.89 0.31
N TYR A 70 -0.81 -0.15 -0.35
CA TYR A 70 -2.00 -0.88 0.08
C TYR A 70 -1.78 -1.61 1.42
N ASP A 71 -0.63 -2.26 1.61
CA ASP A 71 -0.27 -2.89 2.87
C ASP A 71 -0.28 -1.89 4.03
N ASN A 72 0.29 -0.69 3.79
CA ASN A 72 0.28 0.37 4.81
C ASN A 72 -1.12 0.97 5.03
N LEU A 73 -1.95 1.04 4.00
CA LEU A 73 -3.34 1.50 4.14
C LEU A 73 -4.16 0.50 4.98
N ASP A 74 -4.01 -0.79 4.72
CA ASP A 74 -4.68 -1.84 5.48
C ASP A 74 -4.20 -1.87 6.94
N PHE A 75 -2.90 -1.66 7.17
CA PHE A 75 -2.37 -1.50 8.52
C PHE A 75 -3.04 -0.33 9.26
N GLN A 76 -3.15 0.84 8.63
CA GLN A 76 -3.81 2.00 9.26
C GLN A 76 -5.29 1.75 9.54
N HIS A 77 -6.01 1.13 8.60
CA HIS A 77 -7.40 0.73 8.81
C HIS A 77 -7.55 -0.29 9.94
N GLY A 78 -6.61 -1.23 10.08
CA GLY A 78 -6.56 -2.17 11.20
C GLY A 78 -6.41 -1.46 12.55
N VAL A 79 -5.50 -0.48 12.63
CA VAL A 79 -5.30 0.33 13.85
C VAL A 79 -6.57 1.12 14.20
N ILE A 80 -7.19 1.79 13.23
CA ILE A 80 -8.43 2.56 13.45
C ILE A 80 -9.57 1.62 13.90
N SER A 81 -9.70 0.46 13.26
CA SER A 81 -10.71 -0.54 13.61
C SER A 81 -10.52 -1.07 15.03
N PHE A 82 -9.27 -1.32 15.43
CA PHE A 82 -8.96 -1.74 16.80
C PHE A 82 -9.36 -0.66 17.81
N LEU A 83 -8.92 0.58 17.60
CA LEU A 83 -9.19 1.69 18.54
C LEU A 83 -10.68 2.01 18.64
N SER A 84 -11.40 2.03 17.53
CA SER A 84 -12.85 2.26 17.52
C SER A 84 -13.64 1.08 18.12
N GLY A 85 -13.10 -0.14 18.05
CA GLY A 85 -13.74 -1.36 18.54
C GLY A 85 -13.58 -1.64 20.04
N ILE A 86 -12.73 -0.92 20.77
CA ILE A 86 -12.40 -1.21 22.19
C ILE A 86 -13.66 -1.28 23.07
N GLN A 87 -14.58 -0.34 22.89
CA GLN A 87 -15.81 -0.24 23.68
C GLN A 87 -16.70 -1.46 23.46
N VAL A 88 -16.86 -1.88 22.21
CA VAL A 88 -17.66 -3.05 21.84
C VAL A 88 -17.01 -4.34 22.33
N ALA A 89 -15.69 -4.46 22.23
CA ALA A 89 -14.95 -5.60 22.75
C ALA A 89 -15.13 -5.77 24.26
N SER A 90 -15.09 -4.66 25.02
CA SER A 90 -15.35 -4.65 26.47
C SER A 90 -16.77 -5.13 26.79
N MET A 91 -17.78 -4.62 26.07
CA MET A 91 -19.18 -5.03 26.28
C MET A 91 -19.43 -6.48 25.90
N GLU A 92 -18.80 -6.98 24.83
CA GLU A 92 -18.93 -8.40 24.45
C GLU A 92 -18.24 -9.32 25.46
N ALA A 93 -17.09 -8.94 26.02
CA ALA A 93 -16.46 -9.70 27.10
C ALA A 93 -17.36 -9.76 28.34
N MET A 94 -17.95 -8.62 28.73
CA MET A 94 -18.92 -8.57 29.84
C MET A 94 -20.14 -9.45 29.54
N ARG A 95 -20.73 -9.34 28.34
CA ARG A 95 -21.87 -10.15 27.91
C ARG A 95 -21.55 -11.64 27.98
N LYS A 96 -20.40 -12.08 27.45
CA LYS A 96 -19.97 -13.48 27.54
C LYS A 96 -19.86 -13.97 28.98
N GLY A 97 -19.28 -13.16 29.86
CA GLY A 97 -19.21 -13.47 31.29
C GLY A 97 -20.60 -13.62 31.93
N LEU A 98 -21.51 -12.67 31.69
CA LEU A 98 -22.86 -12.69 32.25
C LEU A 98 -23.68 -13.91 31.78
N LEU A 99 -23.51 -14.33 30.52
CA LEU A 99 -24.20 -15.50 29.97
C LEU A 99 -23.80 -16.82 30.64
N THR A 100 -22.68 -16.86 31.37
CA THR A 100 -22.30 -18.05 32.15
C THR A 100 -23.20 -18.28 33.36
N PHE A 101 -23.91 -17.24 33.83
CA PHE A 101 -24.79 -17.30 34.99
C PHE A 101 -26.26 -17.60 34.63
N GLY A 102 -26.65 -17.40 33.37
CA GLY A 102 -28.01 -17.68 32.93
C GLY A 102 -28.33 -17.18 31.52
N PRO A 103 -29.53 -17.50 31.01
CA PRO A 103 -29.95 -17.13 29.66
C PRO A 103 -30.08 -15.62 29.48
N ALA A 104 -29.74 -15.16 28.26
CA ALA A 104 -29.91 -13.78 27.83
C ALA A 104 -31.36 -13.30 28.06
N ASN A 105 -31.52 -12.04 28.44
CA ASN A 105 -32.82 -11.35 28.61
C ASN A 105 -33.77 -11.97 29.63
N LYS A 106 -33.29 -12.87 30.50
CA LYS A 106 -34.07 -13.52 31.56
C LYS A 106 -33.38 -13.49 32.92
N THR A 107 -32.06 -13.25 32.93
CA THR A 107 -31.23 -13.28 34.13
C THR A 107 -30.53 -11.94 34.30
N VAL A 108 -30.56 -11.41 35.54
CA VAL A 108 -29.79 -10.24 35.96
C VAL A 108 -28.84 -10.69 37.06
N VAL A 109 -27.59 -10.26 36.99
CA VAL A 109 -26.57 -10.56 38.00
C VAL A 109 -26.52 -9.40 39.00
N LEU A 110 -26.68 -9.73 40.28
CA LEU A 110 -26.57 -8.79 41.39
C LEU A 110 -25.26 -9.03 42.14
N PHE A 111 -24.51 -7.96 42.38
CA PHE A 111 -23.33 -7.96 43.24
C PHE A 111 -23.71 -7.33 44.57
N GLU A 112 -23.97 -8.15 45.59
CA GLU A 112 -24.43 -7.68 46.90
C GLU A 112 -23.35 -6.93 47.68
N ASN A 113 -22.09 -7.28 47.46
CA ASN A 113 -20.94 -6.71 48.14
C ASN A 113 -20.08 -5.88 47.19
N LEU A 114 -19.22 -5.03 47.77
CA LEU A 114 -18.16 -4.33 47.03
C LEU A 114 -17.21 -5.33 46.37
N MET A 115 -16.62 -4.92 45.25
CA MET A 115 -15.67 -5.75 44.52
C MET A 115 -14.31 -5.78 45.22
N ASP A 116 -13.54 -6.84 44.97
CA ASP A 116 -12.21 -7.05 45.56
C ASP A 116 -11.14 -7.31 44.49
N SER A 117 -9.91 -7.62 44.91
CA SER A 117 -8.78 -7.91 44.00
C SER A 117 -8.96 -9.15 43.11
N LYS A 118 -9.99 -9.97 43.36
CA LYS A 118 -10.30 -11.16 42.56
C LYS A 118 -11.39 -10.88 41.53
N ALA A 119 -12.09 -9.75 41.63
CA ALA A 119 -13.11 -9.35 40.69
C ALA A 119 -12.49 -8.94 39.34
N LEU A 120 -12.91 -9.59 38.25
CA LEU A 120 -12.46 -9.29 36.89
C LEU A 120 -13.43 -8.30 36.22
N TRP A 121 -13.45 -7.06 36.71
CA TRP A 121 -14.29 -5.98 36.21
C TRP A 121 -13.47 -4.76 35.82
N LEU A 122 -13.94 -3.98 34.85
CA LEU A 122 -13.34 -2.71 34.49
C LEU A 122 -13.78 -1.64 35.50
N THR A 123 -12.82 -1.12 36.26
CA THR A 123 -13.00 -0.03 37.25
C THR A 123 -14.25 -0.20 38.15
N PRO A 124 -14.45 -1.38 38.78
CA PRO A 124 -15.56 -1.57 39.69
C PRO A 124 -15.38 -0.75 40.97
N ASN A 125 -16.48 -0.53 41.68
CA ASN A 125 -16.40 0.06 43.01
C ASN A 125 -15.88 -0.96 44.04
N THR A 126 -14.80 -0.60 44.74
CA THR A 126 -14.18 -1.39 45.82
C THR A 126 -14.27 -0.70 47.18
N THR A 127 -14.86 0.50 47.26
CA THR A 127 -14.87 1.34 48.48
C THR A 127 -16.22 2.05 48.66
N SER A 128 -16.49 2.57 49.85
CA SER A 128 -17.74 3.26 50.19
C SER A 128 -17.90 4.61 49.50
#